data_AF-A0A1Q7ZAQ0-F1
#
_entry.id   AF-A0A1Q7ZAQ0-F1
#
_cell.length_a   1.000
_cell.length_b   1.000
_cell.length_c   1.000
_cell.angle_alpha   90.00
_cell.angle_beta   90.00
_cell.angle_gamma   90.00
#
_symmetry.space_group_name_H-M   'P 1'
#
loop_
_entity.id
_entity.type
_entity.pdbx_description
1 polymer ?
#
loop_
_entity_poly.entity_id
_entity_poly.type
_entity_poly.pdbx_seq_one_letter_code
_entity_poly.pdbx_strand_id
1 'polypeptide(L)'
;MRGALVRELPLRPGAPLTCSSVIGVTAPFGNQLRRSFLEYVERERAHPYRPFLHYNSWYDIGYFSKYDEAAALAVIEAFGAELHAKRGVTLDSFLFDDGWDDPQTLWHFHAGFPRGFAPLREAAARSGGGRGGAGIGVWLSPWGGYGQPRQERLASGRAQGFETNEGGFALSGPKYYQRFRETCLDMIRTYGVNQFKFDGTGNVAHVIAGSAFDSDFDAMIALIGELRAEQPDVFVNLTTGTYPSPFFLRYADSIWRGGEDHDFAGVGSDRQRWITYRDADTYQGIVKKGPLFPLNSLMLHGLIYARHANRLDTDPQHDFTSEIHAYFGTGTQLQEMYVTPSLLSSGDWDTLAESARWARRNAAVLADTHWIGGDPAQLEVYGHASWKSGRGILVLRNPKDTPQSIALDVGSAFELPERAQQHYHARSPWQADRGAPVLDLHAGQPQQVALRPFEVLTLDVRP
;
A
#
# COMPACT_ATOMS: atom_id res chain seq x y z
N MET A 1 -31.63 -5.92 16.93
CA MET A 1 -30.33 -5.24 17.17
C MET A 1 -30.63 -3.74 17.26
N ARG A 2 -30.31 -3.06 18.37
CA ARG A 2 -30.39 -1.58 18.47
C ARG A 2 -28.98 -1.04 18.22
N GLY A 3 -28.76 -0.38 17.08
CA GLY A 3 -27.54 0.37 16.82
C GLY A 3 -27.79 1.85 17.13
N ALA A 4 -26.80 2.52 17.72
CA ALA A 4 -26.78 3.97 17.86
C ALA A 4 -25.50 4.50 17.22
N LEU A 5 -25.63 5.53 16.39
CA LEU A 5 -24.50 6.29 15.87
C LEU A 5 -24.35 7.53 16.76
N VAL A 6 -23.30 7.56 17.58
CA VAL A 6 -22.97 8.73 18.40
C VAL A 6 -22.13 9.67 17.55
N ARG A 7 -22.51 10.95 17.52
CA ARG A 7 -21.77 11.99 16.83
C ARG A 7 -21.16 12.94 17.87
N GLU A 8 -19.86 13.16 17.77
CA GLU A 8 -19.11 14.03 18.68
C GLU A 8 -19.13 15.50 18.24
N LEU A 9 -19.13 15.73 16.92
CA LEU A 9 -19.14 17.06 16.34
C LEU A 9 -20.58 17.64 16.25
N PRO A 10 -20.78 18.95 16.43
CA PRO A 10 -22.10 19.55 16.29
C PRO A 10 -22.62 19.44 14.85
N LEU A 11 -23.94 19.39 14.68
CA LEU A 11 -24.57 19.57 13.37
C LEU A 11 -24.75 21.06 13.09
N ARG A 12 -24.44 21.46 11.86
CA ARG A 12 -24.71 22.83 11.40
C ARG A 12 -26.23 23.02 11.24
N PRO A 13 -26.82 24.10 11.77
CA PRO A 13 -28.24 24.37 11.59
C PRO A 13 -28.64 24.36 10.11
N GLY A 14 -29.65 23.56 9.77
CA GLY A 14 -30.18 23.44 8.40
C GLY A 14 -29.34 22.60 7.43
N ALA A 15 -28.17 22.10 7.81
CA ALA A 15 -27.37 21.21 6.97
C ALA A 15 -27.94 19.76 7.02
N PRO A 16 -28.08 19.08 5.87
CA PRO A 16 -28.49 17.67 5.86
C PRO A 16 -27.39 16.78 6.44
N LEU A 17 -27.77 15.82 7.28
CA LEU A 17 -26.89 14.73 7.71
C LEU A 17 -27.22 13.48 6.88
N THR A 18 -26.23 12.96 6.15
CA THR A 18 -26.35 11.68 5.45
C THR A 18 -25.65 10.60 6.25
N CYS A 19 -26.38 9.56 6.64
CA CYS A 19 -25.82 8.37 7.27
C CYS A 19 -26.08 7.15 6.39
N SER A 20 -25.10 6.25 6.31
CA SER A 20 -25.26 4.96 5.63
C SER A 20 -25.06 3.81 6.61
N SER A 21 -25.82 2.74 6.43
CA SER A 21 -25.63 1.47 7.14
C SER A 21 -25.78 0.33 6.15
N VAL A 22 -25.11 -0.79 6.42
CA VAL A 22 -25.22 -2.00 5.62
C VAL A 22 -25.52 -3.18 6.53
N ILE A 23 -26.50 -3.97 6.11
CA ILE A 23 -26.91 -5.21 6.75
C ILE A 23 -26.96 -6.25 5.64
N GLY A 24 -26.32 -7.38 5.87
CA GLY A 24 -26.26 -8.48 4.92
C GLY A 24 -26.34 -9.82 5.62
N VAL A 25 -26.56 -10.87 4.84
CA VAL A 25 -26.46 -12.26 5.27
C VAL A 25 -25.22 -12.88 4.63
N THR A 26 -24.54 -13.74 5.38
CA THR A 26 -23.39 -14.51 4.89
C THR A 26 -23.84 -15.92 4.53
N ALA A 27 -23.09 -16.61 3.69
CA ALA A 27 -23.37 -18.02 3.43
C ALA A 27 -23.34 -18.80 4.78
N PRO A 28 -24.34 -19.65 5.07
CA PRO A 28 -24.51 -20.26 6.39
C PRO A 28 -23.47 -21.34 6.71
N PHE A 29 -22.73 -21.83 5.71
CA PHE A 29 -21.78 -22.94 5.85
C PHE A 29 -20.36 -22.48 5.50
N GLY A 30 -19.36 -23.01 6.22
CA GLY A 30 -17.94 -22.81 5.92
C GLY A 30 -17.32 -21.49 6.40
N ASN A 31 -17.87 -20.84 7.43
CA ASN A 31 -17.36 -19.57 7.99
C ASN A 31 -17.06 -18.50 6.93
N GLN A 32 -17.97 -18.29 5.98
CA GLN A 32 -17.77 -17.40 4.83
C GLN A 32 -17.94 -15.90 5.15
N LEU A 33 -17.93 -15.51 6.44
CA LEU A 33 -18.15 -14.10 6.82
C LEU A 33 -17.15 -13.16 6.14
N ARG A 34 -15.86 -13.48 6.21
CA ARG A 34 -14.81 -12.66 5.61
C ARG A 34 -15.02 -12.51 4.10
N ARG A 35 -15.22 -13.62 3.39
CA ARG A 35 -15.39 -13.60 1.93
C ARG A 35 -16.68 -12.93 1.48
N SER A 36 -17.82 -13.21 2.13
CA SER A 36 -19.09 -12.51 1.84
C SER A 36 -19.00 -11.01 2.12
N PHE A 37 -18.28 -10.60 3.16
CA PHE A 37 -18.06 -9.18 3.44
C PHE A 37 -17.08 -8.55 2.44
N LEU A 38 -16.03 -9.28 2.03
CA LEU A 38 -15.10 -8.86 0.98
C LEU A 38 -15.83 -8.65 -0.36
N GLU A 39 -16.76 -9.53 -0.74
CA GLU A 39 -17.59 -9.33 -1.93
C GLU A 39 -18.39 -8.02 -1.89
N TYR A 40 -18.92 -7.65 -0.72
CA TYR A 40 -19.56 -6.35 -0.51
C TYR A 40 -18.54 -5.21 -0.66
N VAL A 41 -17.38 -5.30 0.00
CA VAL A 41 -16.34 -4.26 -0.08
C VAL A 41 -15.86 -4.08 -1.52
N GLU A 42 -15.61 -5.15 -2.27
CA GLU A 42 -15.17 -5.09 -3.67
C GLU A 42 -16.23 -4.51 -4.61
N ARG A 43 -17.52 -4.64 -4.27
CA ARG A 43 -18.61 -4.00 -5.02
C ARG A 43 -18.73 -2.51 -4.72
N GLU A 44 -18.56 -2.11 -3.47
CA GLU A 44 -18.77 -0.72 -3.02
C GLU A 44 -17.49 0.13 -2.99
N ARG A 45 -16.31 -0.49 -3.10
CA ARG A 45 -15.04 0.23 -3.11
C ARG A 45 -15.00 1.16 -4.31
N ALA A 46 -14.32 2.28 -4.13
CA ALA A 46 -14.37 3.37 -5.09
C ALA A 46 -13.72 3.03 -6.44
N HIS A 47 -12.74 2.12 -6.41
CA HIS A 47 -12.03 1.66 -7.59
C HIS A 47 -11.70 0.17 -7.43
N PRO A 48 -11.90 -0.67 -8.47
CA PRO A 48 -11.55 -2.09 -8.42
C PRO A 48 -10.12 -2.36 -7.95
N TYR A 49 -9.94 -3.46 -7.20
CA TYR A 49 -8.62 -3.97 -6.83
C TYR A 49 -7.74 -4.17 -8.08
N ARG A 50 -6.54 -3.58 -8.07
CA ARG A 50 -5.54 -3.74 -9.13
C ARG A 50 -4.13 -3.54 -8.57
N PRO A 51 -3.18 -4.46 -8.82
CA PRO A 51 -1.78 -4.19 -8.53
C PRO A 51 -1.32 -2.86 -9.14
N PHE A 52 -0.70 -2.03 -8.32
CA PHE A 52 -0.25 -0.67 -8.62
C PHE A 52 1.22 -0.55 -8.22
N LEU A 53 2.10 -0.99 -9.12
CA LEU A 53 3.55 -1.03 -8.96
C LEU A 53 4.15 0.32 -9.33
N HIS A 54 4.86 0.91 -8.38
CA HIS A 54 5.46 2.21 -8.56
C HIS A 54 6.74 2.37 -7.76
N TYR A 55 7.62 3.22 -8.28
CA TYR A 55 8.76 3.77 -7.52
C TYR A 55 8.28 4.81 -6.51
N ASN A 56 8.92 4.90 -5.34
CA ASN A 56 8.74 6.00 -4.39
C ASN A 56 10.11 6.60 -4.02
N SER A 57 10.24 7.93 -4.14
CA SER A 57 11.51 8.64 -3.98
C SER A 57 12.01 8.83 -2.54
N TRP A 58 11.19 8.57 -1.52
CA TRP A 58 11.49 8.95 -0.13
C TRP A 58 12.87 8.47 0.35
N TYR A 59 13.14 7.16 0.37
CA TYR A 59 14.45 6.65 0.83
C TYR A 59 15.58 6.73 -0.21
N ASP A 60 15.31 7.21 -1.43
CA ASP A 60 16.29 7.25 -2.51
C ASP A 60 16.83 8.66 -2.74
N ILE A 61 16.03 9.57 -3.30
CA ILE A 61 16.47 10.95 -3.62
C ILE A 61 15.80 12.03 -2.76
N GLY A 62 14.76 11.68 -1.99
CA GLY A 62 13.90 12.63 -1.27
C GLY A 62 14.02 12.68 0.25
N TYR A 63 14.90 11.89 0.89
CA TYR A 63 14.88 11.70 2.35
C TYR A 63 15.33 12.96 3.10
N PHE A 64 14.36 13.79 3.51
CA PHE A 64 14.61 15.13 4.06
C PHE A 64 15.54 16.01 3.19
N SER A 65 15.53 15.77 1.87
CA SER A 65 16.37 16.47 0.90
C SER A 65 15.57 16.90 -0.31
N LYS A 66 15.91 18.06 -0.88
CA LYS A 66 15.38 18.46 -2.20
C LYS A 66 16.09 17.66 -3.29
N TYR A 67 15.34 17.28 -4.32
CA TYR A 67 15.83 16.71 -5.57
C TYR A 67 15.32 17.54 -6.74
N ASP A 68 15.89 17.40 -7.93
CA ASP A 68 15.52 18.20 -9.09
C ASP A 68 15.00 17.35 -10.27
N GLU A 69 14.59 18.04 -11.34
CA GLU A 69 14.11 17.41 -12.59
C GLU A 69 15.10 16.37 -13.13
N ALA A 70 16.41 16.62 -13.06
CA ALA A 70 17.43 15.73 -13.60
C ALA A 70 17.54 14.43 -12.77
N ALA A 71 17.58 14.53 -11.45
CA ALA A 71 17.59 13.36 -10.56
C ALA A 71 16.33 12.51 -10.75
N ALA A 72 15.16 13.15 -10.83
CA ALA A 72 13.89 12.47 -11.06
C ALA A 72 13.84 11.73 -12.41
N LEU A 73 14.29 12.37 -13.49
CA LEU A 73 14.36 11.75 -14.82
C LEU A 73 15.29 10.55 -14.85
N ALA A 74 16.47 10.65 -14.22
CA ALA A 74 17.44 9.56 -14.18
C ALA A 74 16.86 8.29 -13.53
N VAL A 75 16.04 8.45 -12.49
CA VAL A 75 15.38 7.31 -11.84
C VAL A 75 14.27 6.71 -12.73
N ILE A 76 13.45 7.54 -13.36
CA ILE A 76 12.42 7.07 -14.32
C ILE A 76 13.07 6.25 -15.45
N GLU A 77 14.19 6.73 -15.98
CA GLU A 77 14.94 6.06 -17.05
C GLU A 77 15.54 4.73 -16.56
N ALA A 78 16.12 4.69 -15.35
CA ALA A 78 16.73 3.49 -14.79
C ALA A 78 15.70 2.36 -14.59
N PHE A 79 14.58 2.64 -13.92
CA PHE A 79 13.51 1.66 -13.72
C PHE A 79 12.82 1.28 -15.03
N GLY A 80 12.60 2.25 -15.93
CA GLY A 80 12.07 2.00 -17.27
C GLY A 80 12.95 1.05 -18.08
N ALA A 81 14.27 1.24 -18.03
CA ALA A 81 15.22 0.34 -18.68
C ALA A 81 15.24 -1.05 -18.02
N GLU A 82 15.38 -1.13 -16.69
CA GLU A 82 15.58 -2.40 -15.98
C GLU A 82 14.32 -3.26 -15.91
N LEU A 83 13.18 -2.68 -15.52
CA LEU A 83 11.96 -3.46 -15.32
C LEU A 83 11.11 -3.52 -16.58
N HIS A 84 10.90 -2.39 -17.25
CA HIS A 84 10.00 -2.36 -18.40
C HIS A 84 10.67 -2.89 -19.69
N ALA A 85 11.73 -2.23 -20.16
CA ALA A 85 12.35 -2.56 -21.45
C ALA A 85 13.03 -3.93 -21.45
N LYS A 86 13.81 -4.25 -20.41
CA LYS A 86 14.56 -5.53 -20.33
C LYS A 86 13.70 -6.71 -19.87
N ARG A 87 12.71 -6.47 -19.00
CA ARG A 87 12.01 -7.56 -18.27
C ARG A 87 10.49 -7.59 -18.48
N GLY A 88 9.95 -6.66 -19.26
CA GLY A 88 8.54 -6.65 -19.65
C GLY A 88 7.58 -6.45 -18.47
N VAL A 89 8.03 -5.77 -17.41
CA VAL A 89 7.19 -5.40 -16.28
C VAL A 89 6.34 -4.19 -16.66
N THR A 90 5.08 -4.20 -16.21
CA THR A 90 4.25 -3.01 -16.25
C THR A 90 4.47 -2.20 -14.97
N LEU A 91 4.97 -0.98 -15.12
CA LEU A 91 5.00 0.05 -14.07
C LEU A 91 3.75 0.93 -14.24
N ASP A 92 3.09 1.27 -13.13
CA ASP A 92 1.86 2.05 -13.14
C ASP A 92 2.14 3.53 -12.80
N SER A 93 3.17 3.80 -12.00
CA SER A 93 3.53 5.18 -11.62
C SER A 93 4.99 5.34 -11.17
N PHE A 94 5.44 6.59 -11.10
CA PHE A 94 6.64 7.04 -10.39
C PHE A 94 6.22 8.11 -9.39
N LEU A 95 6.25 7.78 -8.10
CA LEU A 95 5.84 8.68 -7.04
C LEU A 95 7.01 9.50 -6.51
N PHE A 96 6.85 10.81 -6.60
CA PHE A 96 7.77 11.81 -6.06
C PHE A 96 7.27 12.27 -4.69
N ASP A 97 7.94 11.75 -3.65
CA ASP A 97 7.65 11.98 -2.24
C ASP A 97 8.17 13.37 -1.78
N ASP A 98 8.14 13.69 -0.49
CA ASP A 98 8.58 15.00 0.03
C ASP A 98 9.95 15.44 -0.56
N GLY A 99 10.10 16.73 -0.86
CA GLY A 99 11.30 17.32 -1.47
C GLY A 99 11.12 17.97 -2.84
N TRP A 100 9.94 17.84 -3.50
CA TRP A 100 9.65 18.46 -4.80
C TRP A 100 9.17 19.92 -4.72
N ASP A 101 8.59 20.33 -3.58
CA ASP A 101 8.03 21.67 -3.39
C ASP A 101 9.01 22.63 -2.72
N ASP A 102 8.70 23.92 -2.78
CA ASP A 102 9.26 24.90 -1.87
C ASP A 102 8.32 25.07 -0.67
N PRO A 103 8.73 24.61 0.54
CA PRO A 103 7.96 24.74 1.77
C PRO A 103 7.44 26.16 2.03
N GLN A 104 8.13 27.18 1.54
CA GLN A 104 7.76 28.57 1.78
C GLN A 104 6.67 29.10 0.83
N THR A 105 6.42 28.41 -0.28
CA THR A 105 5.41 28.83 -1.27
C THR A 105 4.12 28.01 -1.21
N LEU A 106 4.08 27.03 -0.30
CA LEU A 106 2.95 26.14 -0.01
C LEU A 106 2.48 25.34 -1.23
N TRP A 107 3.10 24.17 -1.41
CA TRP A 107 2.77 23.20 -2.47
C TRP A 107 2.97 23.70 -3.90
N HIS A 108 3.88 24.65 -4.11
CA HIS A 108 4.42 24.95 -5.44
C HIS A 108 5.83 24.37 -5.58
N PHE A 109 6.18 24.01 -6.81
CA PHE A 109 7.52 23.51 -7.14
C PHE A 109 8.62 24.49 -6.70
N HIS A 110 9.71 23.95 -6.14
CA HIS A 110 10.93 24.74 -6.02
C HIS A 110 11.62 24.91 -7.39
N ALA A 111 12.63 25.78 -7.46
CA ALA A 111 13.33 26.13 -8.70
C ALA A 111 14.02 24.97 -9.46
N GLY A 112 14.09 23.77 -8.87
CA GLY A 112 14.65 22.57 -9.50
C GLY A 112 13.69 21.89 -10.47
N PHE A 113 12.42 22.31 -10.50
CA PHE A 113 11.39 21.86 -11.44
C PHE A 113 10.81 23.07 -12.20
N PRO A 114 11.59 23.70 -13.11
CA PRO A 114 11.16 24.93 -13.79
C PRO A 114 9.90 24.74 -14.65
N ARG A 115 9.57 23.49 -15.02
CA ARG A 115 8.36 23.13 -15.76
C ARG A 115 7.46 22.17 -14.97
N GLY A 116 7.59 22.16 -13.64
CA GLY A 116 6.95 21.18 -12.77
C GLY A 116 7.26 19.75 -13.23
N PHE A 117 6.25 18.87 -13.16
CA PHE A 117 6.39 17.47 -13.55
C PHE A 117 6.13 17.19 -15.05
N ALA A 118 6.01 18.20 -15.91
CA ALA A 118 5.71 17.97 -17.33
C ALA A 118 6.76 17.06 -18.03
N PRO A 119 8.08 17.23 -17.81
CA PRO A 119 9.09 16.37 -18.41
C PRO A 119 9.07 14.95 -17.84
N LEU A 120 8.78 14.83 -16.54
CA LEU A 120 8.66 13.56 -15.84
C LEU A 120 7.48 12.74 -16.39
N ARG A 121 6.33 13.38 -16.63
CA ARG A 121 5.16 12.75 -17.28
C ARG A 121 5.54 12.14 -18.63
N GLU A 122 6.25 12.90 -19.46
CA GLU A 122 6.67 12.41 -20.79
C GLU A 122 7.62 11.22 -20.68
N ALA A 123 8.55 11.23 -19.73
CA ALA A 123 9.47 10.14 -19.48
C ALA A 123 8.73 8.88 -18.94
N ALA A 124 7.87 9.05 -17.94
CA ALA A 124 7.10 7.95 -17.35
C ALA A 124 6.19 7.25 -18.39
N ALA A 125 5.56 8.02 -19.27
CA ALA A 125 4.73 7.48 -20.35
C ALA A 125 5.53 6.55 -21.31
N ARG A 126 6.84 6.76 -21.46
CA ARG A 126 7.73 5.90 -22.25
C ARG A 126 8.31 4.72 -21.47
N SER A 127 8.30 4.80 -20.14
CA SER A 127 8.97 3.85 -19.23
C SER A 127 8.03 2.79 -18.62
N GLY A 128 6.76 2.72 -19.03
CA GLY A 128 5.75 1.79 -18.46
C GLY A 128 4.99 0.94 -19.48
N GLY A 129 4.42 -0.18 -19.01
CA GLY A 129 3.92 -1.28 -19.86
C GLY A 129 2.40 -1.47 -19.94
N GLY A 130 1.63 -0.39 -20.11
CA GLY A 130 0.17 -0.42 -20.22
C GLY A 130 -0.38 0.42 -21.37
N ARG A 131 -1.70 0.43 -21.57
CA ARG A 131 -2.36 1.36 -22.52
C ARG A 131 -2.23 2.79 -21.95
N GLY A 132 -1.15 3.48 -22.30
CA GLY A 132 -0.86 4.85 -21.84
C GLY A 132 0.50 5.05 -21.16
N GLY A 133 1.27 3.99 -20.91
CA GLY A 133 2.54 4.07 -20.17
C GLY A 133 2.35 4.18 -18.65
N ALA A 134 3.43 4.45 -17.91
CA ALA A 134 3.35 4.76 -16.48
C ALA A 134 2.97 6.24 -16.27
N GLY A 135 2.29 6.55 -15.17
CA GLY A 135 2.00 7.93 -14.77
C GLY A 135 3.02 8.50 -13.79
N ILE A 136 2.67 9.66 -13.22
CA ILE A 136 3.40 10.30 -12.13
C ILE A 136 2.52 10.30 -10.88
N GLY A 137 3.12 9.94 -9.75
CA GLY A 137 2.53 10.07 -8.44
C GLY A 137 3.16 11.23 -7.68
N VAL A 138 2.42 11.78 -6.73
CA VAL A 138 2.91 12.87 -5.87
C VAL A 138 2.48 12.65 -4.44
N TRP A 139 3.39 12.93 -3.51
CA TRP A 139 3.08 13.05 -2.09
C TRP A 139 2.66 14.47 -1.76
N LEU A 140 1.58 14.58 -0.99
CA LEU A 140 1.19 15.82 -0.30
C LEU A 140 0.71 15.47 1.11
N SER A 141 0.81 16.44 2.01
CA SER A 141 0.40 16.23 3.40
C SER A 141 -0.65 17.26 3.82
N PRO A 142 -1.90 16.83 4.10
CA PRO A 142 -2.97 17.73 4.52
C PRO A 142 -2.65 18.57 5.77
N TRP A 143 -1.79 18.07 6.67
CA TRP A 143 -1.35 18.82 7.85
C TRP A 143 -0.01 19.55 7.68
N GLY A 144 0.64 19.44 6.51
CA GLY A 144 1.87 20.16 6.17
C GLY A 144 3.19 19.35 6.19
N GLY A 145 3.15 18.04 6.36
CA GLY A 145 4.31 17.14 6.28
C GLY A 145 4.94 16.85 7.63
N TYR A 146 6.24 16.56 7.63
CA TYR A 146 7.02 16.19 8.80
C TYR A 146 8.33 17.00 8.90
N GLY A 147 9.00 16.91 10.06
CA GLY A 147 10.32 17.48 10.29
C GLY A 147 10.42 18.99 10.01
N GLN A 148 11.57 19.41 9.47
CA GLN A 148 11.85 20.81 9.14
C GLN A 148 10.96 21.36 8.01
N PRO A 149 10.71 20.64 6.89
CA PRO A 149 9.80 21.13 5.84
C PRO A 149 8.41 21.51 6.39
N ARG A 150 7.87 20.71 7.32
CA ARG A 150 6.61 21.04 8.00
C ARG A 150 6.67 22.37 8.75
N GLN A 151 7.74 22.62 9.49
CA GLN A 151 7.87 23.86 10.28
C GLN A 151 7.88 25.08 9.36
N GLU A 152 8.60 25.00 8.25
CA GLU A 152 8.67 26.05 7.22
C GLU A 152 7.31 26.27 6.54
N ARG A 153 6.63 25.18 6.11
CA ARG A 153 5.28 25.25 5.52
C ARG A 153 4.30 25.91 6.48
N LEU A 154 4.28 25.52 7.75
CA LEU A 154 3.37 26.09 8.74
C LEU A 154 3.70 27.55 9.07
N ALA A 155 4.98 27.93 9.13
CA ALA A 155 5.39 29.32 9.35
C ALA A 155 4.93 30.22 8.19
N SER A 156 5.21 29.83 6.95
CA SER A 156 4.77 30.56 5.76
C SER A 156 3.25 30.58 5.66
N GLY A 157 2.61 29.43 5.88
CA GLY A 157 1.16 29.30 5.79
C GLY A 157 0.41 30.19 6.77
N ARG A 158 0.89 30.30 8.02
CA ARG A 158 0.35 31.23 9.02
C ARG A 158 0.53 32.68 8.60
N ALA A 159 1.69 33.05 8.05
CA ALA A 159 1.92 34.41 7.55
C ALA A 159 0.99 34.79 6.39
N GLN A 160 0.57 33.81 5.59
CA GLN A 160 -0.41 33.96 4.52
C GLN A 160 -1.88 33.86 5.00
N GLY A 161 -2.10 33.58 6.29
CA GLY A 161 -3.43 33.51 6.88
C GLY A 161 -4.21 32.23 6.59
N PHE A 162 -3.52 31.13 6.28
CA PHE A 162 -4.12 29.80 6.19
C PHE A 162 -4.44 29.23 7.57
N GLU A 163 -5.53 28.48 7.65
CA GLU A 163 -6.03 27.91 8.90
C GLU A 163 -5.12 26.78 9.40
N THR A 164 -4.77 26.83 10.68
CA THR A 164 -3.97 25.81 11.38
C THR A 164 -4.63 25.41 12.70
N ASN A 165 -4.31 24.21 13.19
CA ASN A 165 -4.67 23.68 14.49
C ASN A 165 -3.43 23.06 15.18
N GLU A 166 -3.61 22.41 16.33
CA GLU A 166 -2.51 21.77 17.09
C GLU A 166 -1.76 20.71 16.26
N GLY A 167 -2.46 20.03 15.35
CA GLY A 167 -1.92 19.00 14.45
C GLY A 167 -1.21 19.55 13.20
N GLY A 168 -1.31 20.83 12.88
CA GLY A 168 -0.70 21.44 11.68
C GLY A 168 -1.68 22.29 10.89
N PHE A 169 -1.66 22.21 9.56
CA PHE A 169 -2.73 22.82 8.77
C PHE A 169 -4.08 22.17 9.07
N ALA A 170 -5.14 22.97 9.00
CA ALA A 170 -6.50 22.46 9.10
C ALA A 170 -7.08 22.32 7.69
N LEU A 171 -7.10 21.10 7.13
CA LEU A 171 -7.62 20.86 5.78
C LEU A 171 -9.06 21.36 5.60
N SER A 172 -9.87 21.27 6.65
CA SER A 172 -11.25 21.77 6.68
C SER A 172 -11.37 23.30 6.70
N GLY A 173 -10.27 24.03 6.91
CA GLY A 173 -10.24 25.48 6.85
C GLY A 173 -10.61 26.02 5.47
N PRO A 174 -11.52 27.01 5.33
CA PRO A 174 -11.98 27.46 4.03
C PRO A 174 -10.87 27.91 3.07
N LYS A 175 -9.87 28.66 3.53
CA LYS A 175 -8.78 29.15 2.67
C LYS A 175 -7.81 28.02 2.33
N TYR A 176 -7.40 27.26 3.34
CA TYR A 176 -6.43 26.19 3.14
C TYR A 176 -7.00 25.05 2.29
N TYR A 177 -8.27 24.68 2.46
CA TYR A 177 -8.96 23.72 1.61
C TYR A 177 -8.89 24.11 0.14
N GLN A 178 -9.22 25.36 -0.20
CA GLN A 178 -9.19 25.83 -1.59
C GLN A 178 -7.78 25.76 -2.18
N ARG A 179 -6.75 26.20 -1.43
CA ARG A 179 -5.36 26.10 -1.89
C ARG A 179 -4.96 24.64 -2.13
N PHE A 180 -5.20 23.76 -1.17
CA PHE A 180 -4.80 22.34 -1.27
C PHE A 180 -5.55 21.63 -2.41
N ARG A 181 -6.85 21.90 -2.55
CA ARG A 181 -7.70 21.41 -3.63
C ARG A 181 -7.20 21.87 -5.00
N GLU A 182 -6.93 23.17 -5.17
CA GLU A 182 -6.41 23.74 -6.41
C GLU A 182 -5.07 23.09 -6.80
N THR A 183 -4.16 22.92 -5.84
CA THR A 183 -2.89 22.21 -6.06
C THR A 183 -3.13 20.79 -6.56
N CYS A 184 -4.00 20.01 -5.92
CA CYS A 184 -4.25 18.62 -6.32
C CYS A 184 -4.90 18.54 -7.70
N LEU A 185 -5.85 19.43 -8.02
CA LEU A 185 -6.47 19.47 -9.34
C LEU A 185 -5.50 19.93 -10.44
N ASP A 186 -4.61 20.88 -10.15
CA ASP A 186 -3.55 21.29 -11.08
C ASP A 186 -2.56 20.14 -11.34
N MET A 187 -2.21 19.36 -10.31
CA MET A 187 -1.39 18.16 -10.45
C MET A 187 -1.98 17.16 -11.47
N ILE A 188 -3.30 16.96 -11.42
CA ILE A 188 -4.01 16.12 -12.40
C ILE A 188 -4.01 16.79 -13.78
N ARG A 189 -4.50 18.03 -13.88
CA ARG A 189 -4.78 18.70 -15.17
C ARG A 189 -3.53 19.03 -15.96
N THR A 190 -2.50 19.51 -15.28
CA THR A 190 -1.27 20.01 -15.90
C THR A 190 -0.26 18.88 -16.09
N TYR A 191 -0.09 18.03 -15.07
CA TYR A 191 0.96 17.02 -15.04
C TYR A 191 0.47 15.59 -15.21
N GLY A 192 -0.84 15.37 -15.34
CA GLY A 192 -1.40 14.02 -15.55
C GLY A 192 -1.13 13.08 -14.38
N VAL A 193 -1.06 13.62 -13.16
CA VAL A 193 -0.83 12.81 -11.96
C VAL A 193 -1.92 11.74 -11.85
N ASN A 194 -1.49 10.49 -11.70
CA ASN A 194 -2.38 9.32 -11.60
C ASN A 194 -2.36 8.69 -10.19
N GLN A 195 -1.58 9.24 -9.27
CA GLN A 195 -1.47 8.74 -7.90
C GLN A 195 -1.24 9.88 -6.91
N PHE A 196 -2.00 9.87 -5.81
CA PHE A 196 -1.73 10.69 -4.64
C PHE A 196 -1.41 9.81 -3.43
N LYS A 197 -0.30 10.13 -2.75
CA LYS A 197 -0.07 9.72 -1.37
C LYS A 197 -0.41 10.90 -0.47
N PHE A 198 -1.53 10.81 0.23
CA PHE A 198 -1.93 11.81 1.21
C PHE A 198 -1.51 11.37 2.59
N ASP A 199 -0.58 12.12 3.16
CA ASP A 199 0.07 11.73 4.39
C ASP A 199 -0.22 12.72 5.50
N GLY A 200 -0.92 12.30 6.53
CA GLY A 200 -1.22 13.15 7.67
C GLY A 200 -2.50 13.94 7.49
N THR A 201 -3.63 13.25 7.71
CA THR A 201 -4.92 13.93 7.85
C THR A 201 -5.11 14.35 9.30
N GLY A 202 -5.36 15.64 9.51
CA GLY A 202 -5.41 16.27 10.82
C GLY A 202 -6.75 16.17 11.52
N ASN A 203 -7.04 17.24 12.27
CA ASN A 203 -8.18 17.47 13.16
C ASN A 203 -9.46 16.67 12.87
N VAL A 204 -9.84 15.85 13.85
CA VAL A 204 -11.06 15.03 13.86
C VAL A 204 -12.12 15.50 14.85
N ALA A 205 -11.79 16.47 15.71
CA ALA A 205 -12.56 16.77 16.92
C ALA A 205 -13.11 18.21 16.99
N HIS A 206 -12.70 19.09 16.08
CA HIS A 206 -13.09 20.50 16.11
C HIS A 206 -13.56 20.99 14.74
N VAL A 207 -14.63 21.79 14.71
CA VAL A 207 -15.08 22.46 13.49
C VAL A 207 -14.32 23.77 13.33
N ILE A 208 -13.64 23.96 12.20
CA ILE A 208 -12.97 25.23 11.89
C ILE A 208 -14.03 26.30 11.55
N ALA A 209 -13.84 27.52 12.05
CA ALA A 209 -14.77 28.62 11.81
C ALA A 209 -14.96 28.87 10.29
N GLY A 210 -16.22 28.92 9.84
CA GLY A 210 -16.55 29.09 8.42
C GLY A 210 -16.38 27.84 7.56
N SER A 211 -15.97 26.70 8.13
CA SER A 211 -15.76 25.45 7.40
C SER A 211 -17.04 24.93 6.73
N ALA A 212 -16.86 24.43 5.50
CA ALA A 212 -17.87 23.65 4.79
C ALA A 212 -17.94 22.19 5.28
N PHE A 213 -16.96 21.76 6.07
CA PHE A 213 -16.75 20.39 6.52
C PHE A 213 -16.77 20.30 8.05
N ASP A 214 -17.14 19.12 8.54
CA ASP A 214 -17.18 18.89 9.99
C ASP A 214 -15.77 18.60 10.55
N SER A 215 -14.86 18.05 9.73
CA SER A 215 -13.49 17.68 10.11
C SER A 215 -12.54 17.68 8.91
N ASP A 216 -11.24 17.53 9.15
CA ASP A 216 -10.25 17.38 8.09
C ASP A 216 -10.45 16.09 7.28
N PHE A 217 -10.98 15.03 7.90
CA PHE A 217 -11.35 13.81 7.17
C PHE A 217 -12.56 13.99 6.26
N ASP A 218 -13.57 14.75 6.69
CA ASP A 218 -14.73 15.09 5.85
C ASP A 218 -14.27 15.92 4.64
N ALA A 219 -13.38 16.89 4.85
CA ALA A 219 -12.73 17.66 3.79
C ALA A 219 -11.92 16.77 2.84
N MET A 220 -11.14 15.81 3.36
CA MET A 220 -10.36 14.88 2.56
C MET A 220 -11.25 13.96 1.71
N ILE A 221 -12.34 13.43 2.28
CA ILE A 221 -13.32 12.61 1.54
C ILE A 221 -13.94 13.41 0.40
N ALA A 222 -14.33 14.66 0.66
CA ALA A 222 -14.87 15.54 -0.37
C ALA A 222 -13.84 15.79 -1.47
N LEU A 223 -12.59 16.14 -1.11
CA LEU A 223 -11.50 16.35 -2.05
C LEU A 223 -11.29 15.12 -2.95
N ILE A 224 -11.19 13.92 -2.37
CA ILE A 224 -10.99 12.69 -3.15
C ILE A 224 -12.14 12.46 -4.15
N GLY A 225 -13.38 12.76 -3.75
CA GLY A 225 -14.53 12.71 -4.65
C GLY A 225 -14.37 13.64 -5.85
N GLU A 226 -13.87 14.84 -5.62
CA GLU A 226 -13.58 15.81 -6.69
C GLU A 226 -12.41 15.39 -7.58
N LEU A 227 -11.34 14.84 -7.01
CA LEU A 227 -10.21 14.32 -7.78
C LEU A 227 -10.65 13.17 -8.69
N ARG A 228 -11.53 12.28 -8.23
CA ARG A 228 -12.08 11.21 -9.06
C ARG A 228 -13.14 11.67 -10.06
N ALA A 229 -13.82 12.78 -9.81
CA ALA A 229 -14.66 13.40 -10.83
C ALA A 229 -13.83 13.95 -12.00
N GLU A 230 -12.62 14.44 -11.72
CA GLU A 230 -11.67 14.91 -12.73
C GLU A 230 -10.92 13.75 -13.43
N GLN A 231 -10.39 12.80 -12.64
CA GLN A 231 -9.66 11.64 -13.11
C GLN A 231 -10.16 10.36 -12.42
N PRO A 232 -11.11 9.63 -13.02
CA PRO A 232 -11.76 8.48 -12.39
C PRO A 232 -10.82 7.37 -11.90
N ASP A 233 -9.71 7.17 -12.60
CA ASP A 233 -8.76 6.08 -12.34
C ASP A 233 -7.61 6.48 -11.38
N VAL A 234 -7.63 7.69 -10.81
CA VAL A 234 -6.56 8.15 -9.90
C VAL A 234 -6.46 7.23 -8.67
N PHE A 235 -5.25 6.77 -8.40
CA PHE A 235 -4.95 5.95 -7.22
C PHE A 235 -4.77 6.86 -6.00
N VAL A 236 -5.47 6.56 -4.91
CA VAL A 236 -5.35 7.33 -3.66
C VAL A 236 -4.89 6.44 -2.51
N ASN A 237 -3.73 6.77 -1.94
CA ASN A 237 -3.24 6.22 -0.69
C ASN A 237 -3.50 7.20 0.45
N LEU A 238 -4.33 6.84 1.43
CA LEU A 238 -4.54 7.59 2.66
C LEU A 238 -3.62 7.03 3.76
N THR A 239 -2.44 7.62 3.89
CA THR A 239 -1.38 7.09 4.74
C THR A 239 -1.72 7.28 6.22
N THR A 240 -1.67 8.51 6.73
CA THR A 240 -1.78 8.74 8.19
C THR A 240 -3.15 9.26 8.62
N GLY A 241 -3.60 8.80 9.80
CA GLY A 241 -4.89 9.17 10.42
C GLY A 241 -6.00 8.13 10.24
N THR A 242 -5.72 7.01 9.58
CA THR A 242 -6.69 5.93 9.34
C THR A 242 -6.57 4.82 10.39
N TYR A 243 -7.51 3.88 10.34
CA TYR A 243 -7.56 2.66 11.14
C TYR A 243 -8.20 1.56 10.28
N PRO A 244 -8.16 0.26 10.65
CA PRO A 244 -8.58 -0.84 9.76
C PRO A 244 -10.11 -0.95 9.59
N SER A 245 -10.74 0.14 9.18
CA SER A 245 -12.13 0.23 8.77
C SER A 245 -12.21 0.02 7.25
N PRO A 246 -12.90 -1.03 6.79
CA PRO A 246 -13.08 -1.30 5.36
C PRO A 246 -13.77 -0.16 4.61
N PHE A 247 -14.49 0.72 5.32
CA PHE A 247 -15.24 1.82 4.71
C PHE A 247 -14.36 2.94 4.18
N PHE A 248 -13.08 3.03 4.57
CA PHE A 248 -12.13 3.91 3.90
C PHE A 248 -11.99 3.56 2.41
N LEU A 249 -12.18 2.29 2.03
CA LEU A 249 -12.04 1.82 0.64
C LEU A 249 -13.17 2.31 -0.28
N ARG A 250 -14.24 2.91 0.27
CA ARG A 250 -15.24 3.66 -0.50
C ARG A 250 -14.70 4.99 -1.03
N TYR A 251 -13.53 5.41 -0.56
CA TYR A 251 -12.90 6.67 -0.92
C TYR A 251 -11.43 6.51 -1.31
N ALA A 252 -10.64 5.67 -0.66
CA ALA A 252 -9.23 5.46 -1.00
C ALA A 252 -9.02 4.09 -1.63
N ASP A 253 -7.92 3.93 -2.35
CA ASP A 253 -7.46 2.62 -2.79
C ASP A 253 -6.78 1.92 -1.59
N SER A 254 -5.90 2.60 -0.85
CA SER A 254 -5.23 2.01 0.31
C SER A 254 -5.24 2.88 1.55
N ILE A 255 -5.05 2.23 2.71
CA ILE A 255 -4.69 2.88 3.97
C ILE A 255 -3.33 2.38 4.46
N TRP A 256 -2.69 3.08 5.38
CA TRP A 256 -1.46 2.58 6.01
C TRP A 256 -1.73 1.56 7.11
N ARG A 257 -0.84 0.56 7.22
CA ARG A 257 -0.83 -0.37 8.36
C ARG A 257 -0.64 0.31 9.72
N GLY A 258 -0.08 1.53 9.75
CA GLY A 258 0.38 2.23 10.95
C GLY A 258 1.70 1.65 11.48
N GLY A 259 2.31 2.30 12.48
CA GLY A 259 3.64 1.96 12.99
C GLY A 259 4.71 2.91 12.46
N GLU A 260 5.95 2.46 12.36
CA GLU A 260 7.06 3.18 11.73
C GLU A 260 7.10 2.90 10.22
N ASP A 261 7.78 3.77 9.46
CA ASP A 261 8.06 3.53 8.05
C ASP A 261 8.83 2.21 7.87
N HIS A 262 9.93 2.06 8.62
CA HIS A 262 10.61 0.79 8.83
C HIS A 262 11.24 0.71 10.23
N ASP A 263 11.28 -0.51 10.77
CA ASP A 263 12.01 -0.86 11.99
C ASP A 263 12.35 -2.37 11.94
N PHE A 264 12.93 -2.93 12.99
CA PHE A 264 13.54 -4.25 13.00
C PHE A 264 13.11 -5.08 14.22
N ALA A 265 12.43 -6.19 13.99
CA ALA A 265 11.99 -7.12 15.03
C ALA A 265 12.51 -8.54 14.77
N GLY A 266 12.65 -9.34 15.82
CA GLY A 266 13.08 -10.73 15.69
C GLY A 266 14.59 -10.92 15.44
N VAL A 267 14.93 -12.00 14.74
CA VAL A 267 16.31 -12.48 14.52
C VAL A 267 16.69 -12.51 13.03
N GLY A 268 17.96 -12.72 12.73
CA GLY A 268 18.49 -12.77 11.36
C GLY A 268 19.17 -11.48 10.92
N SER A 269 19.37 -11.34 9.60
CA SER A 269 19.85 -10.10 8.98
C SER A 269 18.87 -8.95 9.21
N ASP A 270 19.32 -7.72 8.99
CA ASP A 270 18.45 -6.54 9.09
C ASP A 270 17.28 -6.61 8.11
N ARG A 271 17.50 -7.19 6.93
CA ARG A 271 16.47 -7.54 5.95
C ARG A 271 15.41 -8.49 6.54
N GLN A 272 15.83 -9.59 7.17
CA GLN A 272 14.90 -10.55 7.78
C GLN A 272 14.13 -9.95 8.94
N ARG A 273 14.78 -9.09 9.74
CA ARG A 273 14.15 -8.39 10.85
C ARG A 273 13.18 -7.30 10.40
N TRP A 274 13.44 -6.65 9.28
CA TRP A 274 12.52 -5.74 8.62
C TRP A 274 11.24 -6.45 8.19
N ILE A 275 11.36 -7.58 7.49
CA ILE A 275 10.19 -8.39 7.09
C ILE A 275 9.37 -8.80 8.32
N THR A 276 10.04 -9.28 9.38
CA THR A 276 9.38 -9.67 10.64
C THR A 276 8.66 -8.49 11.30
N TYR A 277 9.28 -7.31 11.33
CA TYR A 277 8.65 -6.11 11.90
C TYR A 277 7.41 -5.68 11.11
N ARG A 278 7.53 -5.51 9.79
CA ARG A 278 6.42 -5.12 8.91
C ARG A 278 5.21 -6.04 9.08
N ASP A 279 5.47 -7.34 9.15
CA ASP A 279 4.43 -8.35 9.25
C ASP A 279 3.86 -8.44 10.68
N ALA A 280 4.69 -8.25 11.72
CA ALA A 280 4.24 -8.18 13.11
C ALA A 280 3.31 -6.98 13.35
N ASP A 281 3.67 -5.80 12.86
CA ASP A 281 2.84 -4.60 12.99
C ASP A 281 1.54 -4.72 12.20
N THR A 282 1.59 -5.33 11.01
CA THR A 282 0.38 -5.66 10.24
C THR A 282 -0.53 -6.61 11.01
N TYR A 283 0.04 -7.65 11.64
CA TYR A 283 -0.73 -8.61 12.43
C TYR A 283 -1.40 -7.96 13.65
N GLN A 284 -0.66 -7.17 14.44
CA GLN A 284 -1.21 -6.51 15.63
C GLN A 284 -2.15 -5.35 15.29
N GLY A 285 -1.80 -4.57 14.26
CA GLY A 285 -2.48 -3.33 13.88
C GLY A 285 -3.71 -3.56 13.01
N ILE A 286 -3.70 -4.57 12.15
CA ILE A 286 -4.76 -4.82 11.16
C ILE A 286 -5.45 -6.16 11.42
N VAL A 287 -4.73 -7.29 11.39
CA VAL A 287 -5.35 -8.62 11.48
C VAL A 287 -6.16 -8.78 12.76
N LYS A 288 -5.59 -8.38 13.91
CA LYS A 288 -6.26 -8.50 15.21
C LYS A 288 -7.31 -7.42 15.48
N LYS A 289 -7.12 -6.19 14.97
CA LYS A 289 -8.01 -5.05 15.26
C LYS A 289 -9.13 -4.86 14.24
N GLY A 290 -8.95 -5.33 13.01
CA GLY A 290 -9.91 -5.23 11.92
C GLY A 290 -9.91 -6.50 11.06
N PRO A 291 -10.41 -7.63 11.57
CA PRO A 291 -10.35 -8.94 10.89
C PRO A 291 -11.13 -9.01 9.57
N LEU A 292 -11.95 -8.01 9.26
CA LEU A 292 -12.69 -7.87 8.01
C LEU A 292 -12.08 -6.84 7.05
N PHE A 293 -10.96 -6.20 7.40
CA PHE A 293 -10.24 -5.30 6.51
C PHE A 293 -9.49 -6.10 5.44
N PRO A 294 -9.64 -5.78 4.14
CA PRO A 294 -8.89 -6.44 3.08
C PRO A 294 -7.38 -6.15 3.17
N LEU A 295 -6.56 -7.15 3.51
CA LEU A 295 -5.09 -6.99 3.64
C LEU A 295 -4.43 -6.55 2.33
N ASN A 296 -5.07 -6.86 1.20
CA ASN A 296 -4.65 -6.46 -0.13
C ASN A 296 -4.74 -4.94 -0.40
N SER A 297 -5.27 -4.15 0.55
CA SER A 297 -5.51 -2.71 0.43
C SER A 297 -4.68 -1.89 1.44
N LEU A 298 -3.49 -2.41 1.80
CA LEU A 298 -2.58 -1.80 2.77
C LEU A 298 -1.34 -1.19 2.09
N MET A 299 -0.97 0.02 2.48
CA MET A 299 0.40 0.52 2.38
C MET A 299 1.23 -0.15 3.48
N LEU A 300 2.32 -0.80 3.09
CA LEU A 300 3.18 -1.59 3.98
C LEU A 300 4.63 -1.07 4.04
N HIS A 301 4.91 0.07 3.40
CA HIS A 301 6.26 0.58 3.13
C HIS A 301 7.10 -0.31 2.22
N GLY A 302 6.42 -1.07 1.35
CA GLY A 302 7.04 -1.57 0.13
C GLY A 302 8.20 -2.56 0.27
N LEU A 303 9.01 -2.52 -0.79
CA LEU A 303 10.39 -3.00 -0.80
C LEU A 303 11.31 -1.83 -0.44
N ILE A 304 12.23 -2.03 0.50
CA ILE A 304 13.17 -1.00 0.93
C ILE A 304 14.60 -1.46 0.67
N TYR A 305 15.23 -0.95 -0.38
CA TYR A 305 16.66 -1.14 -0.64
C TYR A 305 17.25 0.15 -1.24
N ALA A 306 17.50 1.13 -0.38
CA ALA A 306 17.84 2.48 -0.81
C ALA A 306 18.88 3.15 0.08
N ARG A 307 19.58 4.13 -0.50
CA ARG A 307 20.75 4.79 0.09
C ARG A 307 20.50 5.52 1.42
N HIS A 308 19.26 5.93 1.69
CA HIS A 308 18.88 6.59 2.94
C HIS A 308 18.07 5.68 3.88
N ALA A 309 17.83 4.42 3.49
CA ALA A 309 17.17 3.45 4.35
C ALA A 309 18.19 2.90 5.35
N ASN A 310 18.09 3.34 6.60
CA ASN A 310 18.99 2.92 7.67
C ASN A 310 19.06 1.39 7.75
N ARG A 311 20.26 0.81 7.56
CA ARG A 311 20.54 -0.64 7.63
C ARG A 311 19.84 -1.49 6.56
N LEU A 312 19.20 -0.86 5.57
CA LEU A 312 18.63 -1.50 4.39
C LEU A 312 19.25 -0.93 3.10
N ASP A 313 20.34 -0.18 3.22
CA ASP A 313 21.18 0.35 2.15
C ASP A 313 22.20 -0.68 1.62
N THR A 314 22.27 -1.87 2.24
CA THR A 314 23.08 -3.01 1.80
C THR A 314 22.33 -4.34 1.98
N ASP A 315 22.79 -5.41 1.34
CA ASP A 315 22.21 -6.76 1.51
C ASP A 315 23.30 -7.86 1.55
N PRO A 316 24.18 -7.86 2.57
CA PRO A 316 25.34 -8.76 2.62
C PRO A 316 24.99 -10.25 2.75
N GLN A 317 23.75 -10.58 3.13
CA GLN A 317 23.25 -11.96 3.21
C GLN A 317 22.43 -12.38 1.98
N HIS A 318 22.26 -11.50 0.98
CA HIS A 318 21.43 -11.75 -0.20
C HIS A 318 19.96 -12.12 0.14
N ASP A 319 19.41 -11.50 1.19
CA ASP A 319 18.07 -11.75 1.70
C ASP A 319 17.00 -10.93 0.97
N PHE A 320 17.36 -10.03 0.04
CA PHE A 320 16.39 -9.19 -0.66
C PHE A 320 15.37 -10.00 -1.48
N THR A 321 15.76 -11.17 -1.99
CA THR A 321 14.83 -12.11 -2.63
C THR A 321 13.71 -12.56 -1.68
N SER A 322 14.03 -12.78 -0.39
CA SER A 322 13.03 -13.10 0.64
C SER A 322 12.07 -11.93 0.86
N GLU A 323 12.57 -10.70 0.90
CA GLU A 323 11.73 -9.49 1.01
C GLU A 323 10.78 -9.36 -0.18
N ILE A 324 11.30 -9.52 -1.40
CA ILE A 324 10.52 -9.48 -2.64
C ILE A 324 9.38 -10.50 -2.59
N HIS A 325 9.69 -11.78 -2.37
CA HIS A 325 8.67 -12.83 -2.34
C HIS A 325 7.64 -12.62 -1.22
N ALA A 326 8.10 -12.24 -0.02
CA ALA A 326 7.20 -11.98 1.10
C ALA A 326 6.27 -10.80 0.80
N TYR A 327 6.79 -9.72 0.21
CA TYR A 327 6.04 -8.52 -0.09
C TYR A 327 4.97 -8.74 -1.17
N PHE A 328 5.35 -9.29 -2.33
CA PHE A 328 4.36 -9.59 -3.37
C PHE A 328 3.36 -10.66 -2.94
N GLY A 329 3.78 -11.57 -2.06
CA GLY A 329 2.93 -12.58 -1.45
C GLY A 329 1.83 -12.04 -0.53
N THR A 330 1.97 -10.82 -0.01
CA THR A 330 0.88 -10.14 0.74
C THR A 330 -0.34 -9.85 -0.13
N GLY A 331 -0.19 -9.86 -1.45
CA GLY A 331 -1.24 -9.47 -2.39
C GLY A 331 -1.61 -7.99 -2.33
N THR A 332 -0.83 -7.15 -1.64
CA THR A 332 -1.14 -5.71 -1.61
C THR A 332 -1.17 -5.12 -3.01
N GLN A 333 -2.16 -4.26 -3.23
CA GLN A 333 -2.27 -3.52 -4.47
C GLN A 333 -1.31 -2.34 -4.53
N LEU A 334 -1.02 -1.67 -3.41
CA LEU A 334 -0.05 -0.59 -3.39
C LEU A 334 1.35 -1.21 -3.33
N GLN A 335 2.00 -1.35 -4.48
CA GLN A 335 3.29 -2.02 -4.64
C GLN A 335 4.41 -0.98 -4.73
N GLU A 336 4.92 -0.58 -3.57
CA GLU A 336 5.92 0.47 -3.39
C GLU A 336 7.35 -0.07 -3.54
N MET A 337 8.16 0.62 -4.34
CA MET A 337 9.60 0.37 -4.45
C MET A 337 10.37 1.59 -3.93
N TYR A 338 10.80 1.52 -2.68
CA TYR A 338 11.76 2.44 -2.08
C TYR A 338 13.17 1.93 -2.36
N VAL A 339 13.60 2.06 -3.61
CA VAL A 339 14.80 1.40 -4.11
C VAL A 339 15.72 2.39 -4.83
N THR A 340 17.00 2.38 -4.46
CA THR A 340 18.05 3.07 -5.24
C THR A 340 18.51 2.14 -6.38
N PRO A 341 18.30 2.50 -7.66
CA PRO A 341 18.54 1.57 -8.78
C PRO A 341 19.94 0.94 -8.83
N SER A 342 20.96 1.72 -8.48
CA SER A 342 22.36 1.28 -8.53
C SER A 342 22.75 0.27 -7.45
N LEU A 343 21.89 0.03 -6.45
CA LEU A 343 22.15 -0.97 -5.40
C LEU A 343 21.74 -2.38 -5.83
N LEU A 344 20.81 -2.51 -6.78
CA LEU A 344 20.32 -3.80 -7.24
C LEU A 344 21.29 -4.43 -8.24
N SER A 345 21.61 -5.69 -8.01
CA SER A 345 22.27 -6.53 -9.01
C SER A 345 21.29 -6.90 -10.13
N SER A 346 21.81 -7.44 -11.24
CA SER A 346 20.93 -7.98 -12.31
C SER A 346 20.00 -9.08 -11.79
N GLY A 347 20.45 -9.90 -10.84
CA GLY A 347 19.64 -10.95 -10.24
C GLY A 347 18.49 -10.41 -9.40
N ASP A 348 18.72 -9.33 -8.64
CA ASP A 348 17.66 -8.66 -7.87
C ASP A 348 16.56 -8.12 -8.78
N TRP A 349 16.96 -7.49 -9.90
CA TRP A 349 16.02 -7.03 -10.92
C TRP A 349 15.24 -8.17 -11.56
N ASP A 350 15.86 -9.33 -11.79
CA ASP A 350 15.20 -10.52 -12.34
C ASP A 350 14.14 -11.05 -11.37
N THR A 351 14.48 -11.20 -10.08
CA THR A 351 13.56 -11.65 -9.02
C THR A 351 12.39 -10.68 -8.85
N LEU A 352 12.67 -9.37 -8.81
CA LEU A 352 11.65 -8.32 -8.72
C LEU A 352 10.69 -8.40 -9.92
N ALA A 353 11.21 -8.54 -11.13
CA ALA A 353 10.38 -8.63 -12.33
C ALA A 353 9.57 -9.92 -12.43
N GLU A 354 10.12 -11.06 -11.99
CA GLU A 354 9.36 -12.32 -11.91
C GLU A 354 8.19 -12.17 -10.93
N SER A 355 8.46 -11.65 -9.73
CA SER A 355 7.48 -11.49 -8.65
C SER A 355 6.38 -10.48 -9.00
N ALA A 356 6.75 -9.33 -9.56
CA ALA A 356 5.80 -8.32 -10.01
C ALA A 356 4.84 -8.87 -11.08
N ARG A 357 5.37 -9.60 -12.07
CA ARG A 357 4.53 -10.22 -13.11
C ARG A 357 3.68 -11.36 -12.55
N TRP A 358 4.20 -12.14 -11.61
CA TRP A 358 3.43 -13.18 -10.91
C TRP A 358 2.26 -12.55 -10.16
N ALA A 359 2.49 -11.53 -9.34
CA ALA A 359 1.43 -10.84 -8.59
C ALA A 359 0.37 -10.25 -9.53
N ARG A 360 0.79 -9.61 -10.63
CA ARG A 360 -0.15 -9.05 -11.62
C ARG A 360 -1.01 -10.11 -12.31
N ARG A 361 -0.42 -11.24 -12.72
CA ARG A 361 -1.17 -12.36 -13.34
C ARG A 361 -2.13 -13.03 -12.35
N ASN A 362 -1.79 -13.00 -11.07
CA ASN A 362 -2.56 -13.63 -10.00
C ASN A 362 -3.46 -12.66 -9.21
N ALA A 363 -3.57 -11.41 -9.64
CA ALA A 363 -4.36 -10.36 -8.99
C ALA A 363 -5.78 -10.82 -8.63
N ALA A 364 -6.46 -11.52 -9.55
CA ALA A 364 -7.81 -12.00 -9.30
C ALA A 364 -7.91 -12.96 -8.09
N VAL A 365 -6.87 -13.75 -7.82
CA VAL A 365 -6.80 -14.69 -6.68
C VAL A 365 -6.31 -13.95 -5.43
N LEU A 366 -5.28 -13.12 -5.55
CA LEU A 366 -4.74 -12.28 -4.46
C LEU A 366 -5.74 -11.24 -3.91
N ALA A 367 -6.81 -10.96 -4.66
CA ALA A 367 -7.94 -10.19 -4.15
C ALA A 367 -8.54 -10.79 -2.86
N ASP A 368 -8.43 -12.11 -2.66
CA ASP A 368 -8.93 -12.84 -1.48
C ASP A 368 -7.89 -13.01 -0.36
N THR A 369 -6.73 -12.32 -0.42
CA THR A 369 -5.67 -12.51 0.58
C THR A 369 -6.16 -12.26 2.01
N HIS A 370 -5.86 -13.22 2.88
CA HIS A 370 -6.09 -13.17 4.31
C HIS A 370 -4.93 -13.84 5.07
N TRP A 371 -4.85 -13.57 6.37
CA TRP A 371 -3.78 -14.07 7.23
C TRP A 371 -4.01 -15.52 7.64
N ILE A 372 -2.93 -16.31 7.71
CA ILE A 372 -2.92 -17.66 8.29
C ILE A 372 -1.69 -17.86 9.18
N GLY A 373 -1.76 -18.84 10.09
CA GLY A 373 -0.66 -19.15 11.01
C GLY A 373 -0.55 -18.18 12.18
N GLY A 374 0.66 -18.00 12.68
CA GLY A 374 0.94 -17.36 13.98
C GLY A 374 1.29 -15.87 13.94
N ASP A 375 1.86 -15.42 15.06
CA ASP A 375 2.32 -14.06 15.32
C ASP A 375 3.82 -13.90 14.96
N PRO A 376 4.17 -13.04 13.98
CA PRO A 376 5.56 -12.81 13.61
C PRO A 376 6.41 -12.27 14.78
N ALA A 377 5.80 -11.53 15.71
CA ALA A 377 6.50 -11.00 16.90
C ALA A 377 6.93 -12.12 17.87
N GLN A 378 6.28 -13.27 17.81
CA GLN A 378 6.62 -14.46 18.60
C GLN A 378 7.50 -15.46 17.82
N LEU A 379 7.94 -15.09 16.62
CA LEU A 379 8.69 -15.94 15.71
C LEU A 379 7.95 -17.26 15.37
N GLU A 380 6.62 -17.19 15.29
CA GLU A 380 5.80 -18.32 14.83
C GLU A 380 5.78 -18.37 13.30
N VAL A 381 5.53 -19.55 12.72
CA VAL A 381 5.29 -19.65 11.27
C VAL A 381 3.94 -18.99 10.95
N TYR A 382 3.94 -18.11 9.97
CA TYR A 382 2.76 -17.36 9.55
C TYR A 382 2.71 -17.23 8.03
N GLY A 383 1.65 -16.64 7.50
CA GLY A 383 1.56 -16.41 6.07
C GLY A 383 0.28 -15.77 5.60
N HIS A 384 0.12 -15.82 4.29
CA HIS A 384 -1.04 -15.35 3.56
C HIS A 384 -1.63 -16.48 2.74
N ALA A 385 -2.94 -16.55 2.70
CA ALA A 385 -3.69 -17.45 1.84
C ALA A 385 -4.70 -16.66 1.02
N SER A 386 -4.95 -17.11 -0.21
CA SER A 386 -5.96 -16.52 -1.09
C SER A 386 -6.58 -17.61 -1.93
N TRP A 387 -7.89 -17.55 -2.18
CA TRP A 387 -8.56 -18.54 -3.02
C TRP A 387 -9.65 -17.92 -3.88
N LYS A 388 -9.72 -18.34 -5.14
CA LYS A 388 -10.80 -17.99 -6.05
C LYS A 388 -11.04 -19.06 -7.09
N SER A 389 -12.25 -19.60 -7.11
CA SER A 389 -12.73 -20.49 -8.18
C SER A 389 -11.79 -21.69 -8.44
N GLY A 390 -11.33 -22.34 -7.36
CA GLY A 390 -10.44 -23.51 -7.44
C GLY A 390 -8.96 -23.18 -7.62
N ARG A 391 -8.56 -21.92 -7.78
CA ARG A 391 -7.16 -21.51 -7.71
C ARG A 391 -6.86 -20.95 -6.33
N GLY A 392 -5.75 -21.36 -5.73
CA GLY A 392 -5.28 -20.88 -4.45
C GLY A 392 -3.85 -20.37 -4.52
N ILE A 393 -3.46 -19.54 -3.57
CA ILE A 393 -2.09 -19.08 -3.34
C ILE A 393 -1.81 -19.21 -1.85
N LEU A 394 -0.68 -19.81 -1.50
CA LEU A 394 -0.15 -19.86 -0.14
C LEU A 394 1.23 -19.23 -0.10
N VAL A 395 1.46 -18.32 0.84
CA VAL A 395 2.76 -17.73 1.11
C VAL A 395 3.03 -17.91 2.58
N LEU A 396 3.94 -18.80 2.94
CA LEU A 396 4.32 -19.09 4.31
C LEU A 396 5.71 -18.55 4.60
N ARG A 397 5.92 -18.00 5.80
CA ARG A 397 7.21 -17.52 6.27
C ARG A 397 7.58 -18.16 7.60
N ASN A 398 8.83 -18.63 7.68
CA ASN A 398 9.50 -18.93 8.94
C ASN A 398 10.36 -17.71 9.34
N PRO A 399 9.99 -16.93 10.37
CA PRO A 399 10.78 -15.77 10.81
C PRO A 399 12.02 -16.12 11.66
N LYS A 400 12.28 -17.40 11.93
CA LYS A 400 13.32 -17.87 12.85
C LYS A 400 14.57 -18.35 12.14
N ASP A 401 15.69 -18.35 12.86
CA ASP A 401 17.00 -18.86 12.45
C ASP A 401 17.14 -20.39 12.56
N THR A 402 16.06 -21.09 12.93
CA THR A 402 15.98 -22.55 13.01
C THR A 402 14.82 -23.08 12.16
N PRO A 403 14.89 -24.31 11.64
CA PRO A 403 13.75 -24.93 10.96
C PRO A 403 12.49 -24.93 11.84
N GLN A 404 11.34 -24.65 11.24
CA GLN A 404 10.03 -24.72 11.87
C GLN A 404 9.05 -25.52 10.99
N SER A 405 7.86 -25.80 11.50
CA SER A 405 6.79 -26.43 10.72
C SER A 405 5.42 -25.88 11.11
N ILE A 406 4.49 -25.95 10.17
CA ILE A 406 3.08 -25.60 10.37
C ILE A 406 2.20 -26.74 9.87
N ALA A 407 1.17 -27.09 10.65
CA ALA A 407 0.14 -28.00 10.21
C ALA A 407 -0.84 -27.25 9.30
N LEU A 408 -0.80 -27.54 8.01
CA LEU A 408 -1.58 -26.90 6.98
C LEU A 408 -2.77 -27.79 6.58
N ASP A 409 -3.98 -27.34 6.88
CA ASP A 409 -5.21 -27.88 6.31
C ASP A 409 -5.71 -26.94 5.21
N VAL A 410 -5.76 -27.39 3.96
CA VAL A 410 -6.11 -26.53 2.82
C VAL A 410 -7.57 -26.06 2.86
N GLY A 411 -8.46 -26.83 3.50
CA GLY A 411 -9.85 -26.44 3.71
C GLY A 411 -9.97 -25.20 4.59
N SER A 412 -9.25 -25.21 5.71
CA SER A 412 -9.19 -24.11 6.67
C SER A 412 -8.37 -22.94 6.14
N ALA A 413 -7.21 -23.22 5.55
CA ALA A 413 -6.30 -22.19 5.04
C ALA A 413 -6.89 -21.36 3.90
N PHE A 414 -7.76 -21.95 3.07
CA PHE A 414 -8.47 -21.20 2.02
C PHE A 414 -9.89 -20.82 2.40
N GLU A 415 -10.33 -21.11 3.63
CA GLU A 415 -11.72 -20.94 4.06
C GLU A 415 -12.69 -21.49 3.00
N LEU A 416 -12.51 -22.75 2.58
CA LEU A 416 -13.22 -23.27 1.42
C LEU A 416 -14.75 -23.27 1.62
N PRO A 417 -15.54 -22.83 0.62
CA PRO A 417 -16.99 -23.01 0.67
C PRO A 417 -17.35 -24.50 0.55
N GLU A 418 -18.53 -24.87 1.04
CA GLU A 418 -18.99 -26.26 1.20
C GLU A 418 -18.83 -27.15 -0.05
N ARG A 419 -18.98 -26.59 -1.25
CA ARG A 419 -18.91 -27.31 -2.54
C ARG A 419 -17.60 -27.08 -3.31
N ALA A 420 -16.59 -26.48 -2.68
CA ALA A 420 -15.28 -26.36 -3.29
C ALA A 420 -14.62 -27.72 -3.49
N GLN A 421 -13.69 -27.79 -4.44
CA GLN A 421 -12.80 -28.93 -4.57
C GLN A 421 -11.99 -29.10 -3.28
N GLN A 422 -11.73 -30.34 -2.87
CA GLN A 422 -11.13 -30.67 -1.58
C GLN A 422 -9.68 -31.17 -1.72
N HIS A 423 -9.24 -31.49 -2.93
CA HIS A 423 -7.89 -31.95 -3.24
C HIS A 423 -7.21 -30.91 -4.12
N TYR A 424 -5.95 -30.62 -3.83
CA TYR A 424 -5.16 -29.65 -4.55
C TYR A 424 -3.70 -30.09 -4.67
N HIS A 425 -3.08 -29.72 -5.77
CA HIS A 425 -1.65 -29.75 -6.00
C HIS A 425 -1.05 -28.35 -5.84
N ALA A 426 -0.03 -28.23 -5.00
CA ALA A 426 0.68 -26.99 -4.73
C ALA A 426 2.13 -27.05 -5.24
N ARG A 427 2.58 -26.00 -5.95
CA ARG A 427 3.92 -25.90 -6.54
C ARG A 427 4.48 -24.49 -6.39
N SER A 428 5.80 -24.37 -6.24
CA SER A 428 6.44 -23.05 -6.29
C SER A 428 6.25 -22.40 -7.66
N PRO A 429 5.88 -21.10 -7.73
CA PRO A 429 5.78 -20.37 -8.99
C PRO A 429 7.14 -19.90 -9.52
N TRP A 430 8.20 -19.98 -8.71
CA TRP A 430 9.49 -19.37 -9.01
C TRP A 430 10.34 -20.22 -9.94
N GLN A 431 11.04 -19.56 -10.87
CA GLN A 431 11.96 -20.20 -11.79
C GLN A 431 13.03 -21.05 -11.09
N ALA A 432 13.58 -20.52 -9.99
CA ALA A 432 14.62 -21.18 -9.21
C ALA A 432 14.16 -22.50 -8.56
N ASP A 433 12.84 -22.64 -8.35
CA ASP A 433 12.24 -23.76 -7.62
C ASP A 433 11.47 -24.73 -8.54
N ARG A 434 11.65 -24.65 -9.88
CA ARG A 434 10.92 -25.52 -10.82
C ARG A 434 11.07 -27.02 -10.54
N GLY A 435 12.17 -27.43 -9.91
CA GLY A 435 12.44 -28.82 -9.50
C GLY A 435 11.93 -29.20 -8.11
N ALA A 436 11.35 -28.26 -7.36
CA ALA A 436 10.81 -28.51 -6.03
C ALA A 436 9.63 -29.50 -6.09
N PRO A 437 9.44 -30.33 -5.05
CA PRO A 437 8.35 -31.29 -5.02
C PRO A 437 6.98 -30.61 -5.02
N VAL A 438 6.00 -31.33 -5.54
CA VAL A 438 4.59 -30.97 -5.46
C VAL A 438 4.07 -31.37 -4.10
N LEU A 439 3.30 -30.51 -3.46
CA LEU A 439 2.55 -30.89 -2.26
C LEU A 439 1.13 -31.27 -2.67
N ASP A 440 0.70 -32.47 -2.28
CA ASP A 440 -0.66 -32.95 -2.43
C ASP A 440 -1.45 -32.60 -1.15
N LEU A 441 -2.36 -31.64 -1.25
CA LEU A 441 -3.08 -31.05 -0.12
C LEU A 441 -4.54 -31.48 -0.14
N HIS A 442 -5.03 -31.99 0.99
CA HIS A 442 -6.41 -32.43 1.16
C HIS A 442 -7.10 -31.68 2.29
N ALA A 443 -8.31 -31.18 2.03
CA ALA A 443 -9.12 -30.53 3.04
C ALA A 443 -9.64 -31.55 4.06
N GLY A 444 -9.61 -31.18 5.33
CA GLY A 444 -9.84 -32.06 6.47
C GLY A 444 -8.64 -32.94 6.85
N GLN A 445 -7.50 -32.82 6.16
CA GLN A 445 -6.29 -33.60 6.40
C GLN A 445 -5.09 -32.66 6.59
N PRO A 446 -4.83 -32.17 7.82
CA PRO A 446 -3.69 -31.32 8.09
C PRO A 446 -2.37 -32.01 7.75
N GLN A 447 -1.59 -31.41 6.86
CA GLN A 447 -0.25 -31.86 6.49
C GLN A 447 0.81 -30.98 7.14
N GLN A 448 1.88 -31.58 7.66
CA GLN A 448 3.02 -30.82 8.16
C GLN A 448 3.84 -30.26 6.99
N VAL A 449 3.98 -28.94 6.95
CA VAL A 449 4.84 -28.22 6.01
C VAL A 449 6.06 -27.74 6.78
N ALA A 450 7.22 -28.30 6.47
CA ALA A 450 8.50 -27.89 7.05
C ALA A 450 9.07 -26.69 6.29
N LEU A 451 9.62 -25.74 7.03
CA LEU A 451 10.24 -24.52 6.51
C LEU A 451 11.66 -24.41 7.05
N ARG A 452 12.62 -24.14 6.16
CA ARG A 452 14.01 -23.80 6.50
C ARG A 452 14.05 -22.48 7.28
N PRO A 453 15.15 -22.18 8.00
CA PRO A 453 15.35 -20.87 8.59
C PRO A 453 15.08 -19.77 7.58
N PHE A 454 14.32 -18.75 7.98
CA PHE A 454 14.02 -17.56 7.16
C PHE A 454 13.30 -17.83 5.82
N GLU A 455 12.82 -19.05 5.58
CA GLU A 455 12.20 -19.40 4.31
C GLU A 455 10.90 -18.65 4.06
N VAL A 456 10.73 -18.14 2.84
CA VAL A 456 9.48 -17.64 2.28
C VAL A 456 9.01 -18.62 1.21
N LEU A 457 8.15 -19.55 1.58
CA LEU A 457 7.58 -20.56 0.70
C LEU A 457 6.33 -20.01 0.01
N THR A 458 6.40 -19.79 -1.30
CA THR A 458 5.24 -19.42 -2.11
C THR A 458 4.77 -20.61 -2.93
N LEU A 459 3.46 -20.84 -2.98
CA LEU A 459 2.85 -21.95 -3.68
C LEU A 459 1.64 -21.48 -4.50
N ASP A 460 1.68 -21.72 -5.81
CA ASP A 460 0.50 -21.71 -6.66
C ASP A 460 -0.24 -23.04 -6.44
N VAL A 461 -1.51 -22.96 -6.07
CA VAL A 461 -2.33 -24.11 -5.70
C VAL A 461 -3.47 -24.29 -6.69
N ARG A 462 -3.63 -25.50 -7.23
CA ARG A 462 -4.65 -25.84 -8.22
C ARG A 462 -5.25 -27.21 -7.91
N PRO A 463 -6.47 -27.51 -8.35
CA PRO A 463 -7.09 -28.79 -8.04
C PRO A 463 -6.43 -29.96 -8.77
#